data_AF-A0A2H0ERE8-F1
#
_entry.id   AF-A0A2H0ERE8-F1
#
_cell.length_a   1.000
_cell.length_b   1.000
_cell.length_c   1.000
_cell.angle_alpha   90.00
_cell.angle_beta   90.00
_cell.angle_gamma   90.00
#
_symmetry.space_group_name_H-M   'P 1'
#
loop_
_entity.id
_entity.type
_entity.pdbx_description
1 polymer ?
#
loop_
_entity_poly.entity_id
_entity_poly.type
_entity_poly.pdbx_seq_one_letter_code
_entity_poly.pdbx_strand_id
1 'polypeptide(L)' 'DPVVLTGWRVGEAHWGGYAQRARVKADWLVPLPKGLTLRQSMAVGTAGFTAMLAIMDLEAHGLKP' A
#
# COMPACT_ATOMS: atom_id res chain seq x y z
N ASP A 1 -1.56 1.11 -17.11
CA ASP A 1 -0.50 0.55 -16.26
C ASP A 1 -1.07 -0.03 -14.98
N PRO A 2 -0.43 -1.06 -14.40
CA PRO A 2 -0.85 -1.62 -13.12
C PRO A 2 -0.62 -0.62 -11.99
N VAL A 3 -1.59 -0.55 -11.08
CA VAL A 3 -1.63 0.40 -9.95
C VAL A 3 -2.00 -0.32 -8.67
N VAL A 4 -1.66 0.29 -7.55
CA VAL A 4 -1.90 -0.20 -6.19
C VAL A 4 -2.60 0.88 -5.38
N LEU A 5 -3.46 0.47 -4.46
CA LEU A 5 -4.09 1.35 -3.48
C LEU A 5 -3.68 0.91 -2.08
N THR A 6 -3.12 1.83 -1.30
CA THR A 6 -2.84 1.65 0.13
C THR A 6 -3.45 2.83 0.90
N GLY A 7 -4.31 2.55 1.88
CA GLY A 7 -4.91 3.57 2.74
C GLY A 7 -6.21 4.21 2.21
N TRP A 8 -6.34 5.54 2.39
CA TRP A 8 -7.52 6.35 2.02
C TRP A 8 -8.85 5.92 2.66
N ARG A 9 -8.80 5.20 3.78
CA ARG A 9 -9.98 4.64 4.47
C ARG A 9 -10.82 3.74 3.57
N VAL A 10 -10.22 3.20 2.50
CA VAL A 10 -10.84 2.23 1.60
C VAL A 10 -10.92 0.89 2.32
N GLY A 11 -12.13 0.35 2.46
CA GLY A 11 -12.44 -0.75 3.36
C GLY A 11 -12.96 -0.31 4.73
N GLU A 12 -13.02 1.00 5.01
CA GLU A 12 -13.59 1.57 6.23
C GLU A 12 -14.76 2.51 5.92
N ALA A 13 -14.48 3.65 5.27
CA ALA A 13 -15.44 4.69 4.94
C ALA A 13 -15.81 4.72 3.45
N HIS A 14 -14.98 4.09 2.60
CA HIS A 14 -15.24 3.86 1.19
C HIS A 14 -15.20 2.36 0.89
N TRP A 15 -15.96 1.88 -0.09
CA TRP A 15 -16.01 0.45 -0.40
C TRP A 15 -14.63 -0.11 -0.77
N GLY A 16 -14.29 -1.25 -0.17
CA GLY A 16 -12.97 -1.87 -0.20
C GLY A 16 -12.71 -2.81 -1.38
N GLY A 17 -11.57 -3.51 -1.29
CA GLY A 17 -11.07 -4.40 -2.34
C GLY A 17 -11.60 -5.84 -2.33
N TYR A 18 -12.46 -6.23 -1.37
CA TYR A 18 -13.12 -7.54 -1.36
C TYR A 18 -14.30 -7.59 -2.34
N ALA A 19 -14.00 -7.31 -3.60
CA ALA A 19 -14.89 -7.34 -4.74
C ALA A 19 -14.07 -7.60 -6.00
N GLN A 20 -14.69 -8.14 -7.05
CA GLN A 20 -14.02 -8.31 -8.34
C GLN A 20 -13.68 -6.98 -9.01
N ARG A 21 -14.39 -5.90 -8.64
CA ARG A 21 -14.19 -4.54 -9.16
C ARG A 21 -14.44 -3.53 -8.04
N ALA A 22 -13.65 -2.46 -8.00
CA ALA A 22 -13.84 -1.33 -7.10
C ALA A 22 -13.66 -0.02 -7.87
N ARG A 23 -14.49 0.99 -7.55
CA ARG A 23 -14.37 2.34 -8.10
C ARG A 23 -13.76 3.26 -7.05
N VAL A 24 -12.61 3.82 -7.37
CA VAL A 24 -11.81 4.68 -6.49
C VAL A 24 -11.35 5.93 -7.23
N LYS A 25 -10.90 6.95 -6.50
CA LYS A 25 -10.36 8.17 -7.11
C LYS A 25 -8.96 7.89 -7.66
N ALA A 26 -8.63 8.48 -8.81
CA ALA A 26 -7.31 8.31 -9.44
C ALA A 26 -6.18 8.79 -8.52
N ASP A 27 -6.38 9.88 -7.79
CA ASP A 27 -5.40 10.48 -6.88
C ASP A 27 -5.02 9.59 -5.69
N TRP A 28 -5.77 8.51 -5.44
CA TRP A 28 -5.49 7.56 -4.35
C TRP A 28 -4.54 6.44 -4.79
N LEU A 29 -4.30 6.32 -6.08
CA LEU A 29 -3.58 5.20 -6.67
C LEU A 29 -2.11 5.57 -6.86
N VAL A 30 -1.25 4.60 -6.58
CA VAL A 30 0.18 4.66 -6.90
C VAL A 30 0.50 3.67 -8.02
N PRO A 31 1.43 3.98 -8.93
CA PRO A 31 1.88 3.01 -9.92
C PRO A 31 2.52 1.81 -9.23
N LEU A 32 2.30 0.60 -9.76
CA LEU A 32 2.95 -0.60 -9.24
C LEU A 32 4.48 -0.44 -9.34
N PRO A 33 5.24 -0.58 -8.24
CA PRO A 33 6.69 -0.51 -8.29
C PRO A 33 7.28 -1.55 -9.23
N LYS A 34 8.34 -1.16 -9.95
CA LYS A 34 9.05 -2.08 -10.85
C LYS A 34 9.59 -3.27 -10.06
N GLY A 35 9.46 -4.48 -10.62
CA GLY A 35 9.95 -5.71 -10.02
C GLY A 35 8.97 -6.40 -9.06
N LEU A 36 7.80 -5.81 -8.78
CA LEU A 36 6.74 -6.46 -8.02
C LEU A 36 5.61 -6.92 -8.93
N THR A 37 5.09 -8.13 -8.67
CA THR A 37 3.78 -8.57 -9.20
C THR A 37 2.65 -8.00 -8.34
N LEU A 38 1.43 -7.95 -8.88
CA LEU A 38 0.23 -7.56 -8.12
C LEU A 38 0.04 -8.40 -6.85
N ARG A 39 0.30 -9.72 -6.94
CA ARG A 39 0.20 -10.63 -5.79
C ARG A 39 1.25 -10.33 -4.73
N GLN A 40 2.50 -10.08 -5.12
CA GLN A 40 3.55 -9.70 -4.17
C GLN A 40 3.25 -8.37 -3.49
N SER A 41 2.75 -7.39 -4.24
CA SER A 41 2.35 -6.10 -3.68
C SER A 41 1.27 -6.25 -2.61
N MET A 42 0.25 -7.08 -2.82
CA MET A 42 -0.79 -7.33 -1.81
C MET A 42 -0.36 -8.27 -0.68
N ALA A 43 0.64 -9.12 -0.89
CA ALA A 43 1.25 -9.91 0.18
C ALA A 43 2.00 -9.03 1.19
N VAL A 44 2.64 -7.95 0.72
CA VAL A 44 3.16 -6.87 1.57
C VAL A 44 1.99 -6.08 2.17
N GLY A 45 1.12 -5.56 1.29
CA GLY A 45 -0.10 -4.84 1.65
C GLY A 45 0.15 -3.64 2.58
N THR A 46 -0.92 -3.18 3.22
CA THR A 46 -0.84 -2.09 4.21
C THR A 46 0.06 -2.46 5.39
N ALA A 47 0.09 -3.73 5.81
CA ALA A 47 0.91 -4.17 6.94
C ALA A 47 2.41 -3.98 6.69
N GLY A 48 2.92 -4.49 5.56
CA GLY A 48 4.33 -4.34 5.20
C GLY A 48 4.69 -2.90 4.83
N PHE A 49 3.75 -2.15 4.25
CA PHE A 49 3.94 -0.71 4.02
C PHE A 49 4.14 0.05 5.33
N THR A 50 3.28 -0.17 6.33
CA THR A 50 3.41 0.44 7.66
C THR A 50 4.67 -0.03 8.38
N ALA A 51 5.05 -1.32 8.26
CA ALA A 51 6.28 -1.83 8.84
C ALA A 51 7.52 -1.11 8.29
N MET A 52 7.58 -0.86 6.98
CA MET A 52 8.68 -0.12 6.37
C MET A 52 8.70 1.34 6.83
N LEU A 53 7.54 2.00 6.92
CA LEU A 53 7.46 3.37 7.48
C LEU A 53 7.99 3.43 8.91
N ALA A 54 7.70 2.44 9.74
CA ALA A 54 8.23 2.36 11.10
C ALA A 54 9.76 2.17 11.11
N ILE A 55 10.30 1.29 10.25
CA ILE A 55 11.76 1.11 10.12
C ILE A 55 12.43 2.41 9.68
N MET A 56 11.90 3.08 8.65
CA MET A 56 12.43 4.34 8.16
C MET A 56 12.47 5.42 9.26
N ASP A 57 11.43 5.47 10.10
CA ASP A 57 11.38 6.40 11.23
C ASP A 57 12.43 6.06 12.30
N LEU A 58 12.60 4.78 12.64
CA LEU A 58 13.64 4.34 13.56
C LEU A 58 15.06 4.66 13.04
N GLU A 59 15.32 4.39 11.76
CA GLU A 59 16.60 4.71 11.11
C GLU A 59 16.85 6.24 11.09
N ALA A 60 15.81 7.04 10.84
CA ALA A 60 15.90 8.50 10.88
C ALA A 60 16.25 9.04 12.28
N HIS A 61 15.89 8.31 13.34
CA HIS A 61 16.28 8.59 14.73
C HIS A 61 17.61 7.95 15.13
N GLY A 62 18.37 7.41 14.17
CA GLY A 62 19.73 6.90 14.38
C GLY A 62 19.80 5.49 14.95
N LEU A 63 18.67 4.78 15.07
CA LEU A 63 18.69 3.36 15.41
C LEU A 63 19.22 2.56 14.22
N LYS A 64 20.14 1.63 14.50
CA LYS A 64 20.74 0.74 13.50
C LYS A 64 20.20 -0.68 13.70
N PRO A 65 20.00 -1.44 12.61
CA PRO A 65 19.59 -2.86 12.68
C PRO A 65 20.54 -3.73 13.51
#